data_AF-A0A1V5ZMT2-F1
#
_entry.id   AF-A0A1V5ZMT2-F1
#
_cell.length_a   1.000
_cell.length_b   1.000
_cell.length_c   1.000
_cell.angle_alpha   90.00
_cell.angle_beta   90.00
_cell.angle_gamma   90.00
#
_symmetry.space_group_name_H-M   'P 1'
#
loop_
_entity.id
_entity.type
_entity.pdbx_description
1 polymer ?
#
loop_
_entity_poly.entity_id
_entity_poly.type
_entity_poly.pdbx_seq_one_letter_code
_entity_poly.pdbx_strand_id
1 'polypeptide(L)'
;MVNLKNLTCTIVEPCDKCTESYSREVFVPKYQAKFQIQIDPEDDEDDETYLIENENIDIQEMILNAVRLEEPFSKLCTNCTKDSLDTDEDDEDEYESF
;
A
#
# COMPACT_ATOMS: atom_id res chain seq x y z
N MET A 1 15.78 15.16 -1.29
CA MET A 1 15.09 13.92 -1.70
C MET A 1 15.61 12.78 -0.85
N VAL A 2 14.75 12.17 -0.03
CA VAL A 2 15.08 10.99 0.78
C VAL A 2 14.50 9.76 0.08
N ASN A 3 15.26 8.67 0.12
CA ASN A 3 14.85 7.40 -0.45
C ASN A 3 14.86 6.35 0.65
N LEU A 4 13.70 5.80 0.97
CA LEU A 4 13.58 4.61 1.79
C LEU A 4 13.67 3.38 0.90
N LYS A 5 14.39 2.35 1.34
CA LYS A 5 14.59 1.11 0.58
C LYS A 5 14.45 -0.08 1.51
N ASN A 6 13.83 -1.15 1.00
CA ASN A 6 13.67 -2.43 1.68
C ASN A 6 13.05 -2.30 3.08
N LEU A 7 11.90 -1.61 3.18
CA LEU A 7 11.15 -1.54 4.42
C LEU A 7 10.24 -2.76 4.55
N THR A 8 10.26 -3.38 5.72
CA THR A 8 9.36 -4.48 6.06
C THR A 8 8.63 -4.13 7.35
N CYS A 9 7.31 -4.28 7.36
CA CYS A 9 6.51 -4.14 8.57
C CYS A 9 5.42 -5.22 8.64
N THR A 10 4.95 -5.51 9.85
CA THR A 10 3.83 -6.42 10.08
C THR A 10 2.62 -5.62 10.55
N ILE A 11 1.50 -5.81 9.87
CA ILE A 11 0.23 -5.16 10.17
C ILE A 11 -0.74 -6.21 10.71
N VAL A 12 -1.48 -5.87 11.76
CA VAL A 12 -2.56 -6.68 12.30
C VAL A 12 -3.87 -5.95 12.05
N GLU A 13 -4.77 -6.58 11.30
CA GLU A 13 -6.04 -5.96 10.89
C GLU A 13 -7.17 -6.99 10.77
N PRO A 14 -8.45 -6.58 10.85
CA PRO A 14 -9.57 -7.49 10.68
C PRO A 14 -9.78 -7.85 9.20
N CYS A 15 -10.23 -9.07 8.94
CA CYS A 15 -10.65 -9.52 7.62
C CYS A 15 -11.98 -8.87 7.21
N ASP A 16 -12.07 -8.29 6.02
CA ASP A 16 -13.28 -7.66 5.50
C ASP A 16 -14.43 -8.67 5.32
N LYS A 17 -14.12 -9.96 5.12
CA LYS A 17 -15.11 -11.03 4.90
C LYS A 17 -15.56 -11.72 6.19
N CYS A 18 -14.61 -12.20 7.02
CA CYS A 18 -14.92 -12.99 8.21
C CYS A 18 -14.72 -12.24 9.54
N THR A 19 -14.23 -10.99 9.50
CA THR A 19 -13.92 -10.14 10.67
C THR A 19 -12.83 -10.65 11.60
N GLU A 20 -12.27 -11.82 11.33
CA GLU A 20 -11.15 -12.38 12.12
C GLU A 20 -9.90 -11.51 11.95
N SER A 21 -9.21 -11.23 13.06
CA SER A 21 -7.94 -10.51 13.02
C SER A 21 -6.86 -11.41 12.44
N TYR A 22 -6.13 -10.90 11.45
CA TYR A 22 -4.99 -11.58 10.86
C TYR A 22 -3.81 -10.62 10.74
N SER A 23 -2.61 -11.19 10.66
CA SER A 23 -1.40 -10.42 10.42
C SER A 23 -0.93 -10.60 8.98
N ARG A 24 -0.52 -9.52 8.33
CA ARG A 24 0.19 -9.56 7.05
C ARG A 24 1.51 -8.80 7.12
N GLU A 25 2.46 -9.22 6.32
CA GLU A 25 3.71 -8.50 6.11
C GLU A 25 3.56 -7.58 4.90
N VAL A 26 4.01 -6.34 5.03
CA VAL A 26 4.08 -5.36 3.94
C VAL A 26 5.55 -5.09 3.66
N PHE A 27 5.91 -5.19 2.39
CA PHE A 27 7.28 -5.00 1.93
C PHE A 27 7.31 -3.87 0.91
N VAL A 28 7.80 -2.72 1.33
CA VAL A 28 7.95 -1.56 0.46
C VAL A 28 9.37 -1.56 -0.12
N PRO A 29 9.56 -1.92 -1.40
CA PRO A 29 10.88 -2.06 -2.01
C PRO A 29 11.60 -0.70 -2.13
N LYS A 30 10.85 0.33 -2.50
CA LYS A 30 11.34 1.69 -2.65
C LYS A 30 10.21 2.68 -2.43
N TYR A 31 10.44 3.65 -1.56
CA TYR A 31 9.58 4.81 -1.39
C TYR A 31 10.41 6.08 -1.47
N GLN A 32 9.93 7.06 -2.22
CA GLN A 32 10.68 8.26 -2.59
C GLN A 32 9.78 9.47 -2.36
N ALA A 33 10.29 10.43 -1.59
CA ALA A 33 9.57 11.65 -1.25
C ALA A 33 10.43 12.89 -1.41
N LYS A 34 9.76 14.02 -1.67
CA LYS A 34 10.39 15.35 -1.79
C LYS A 34 10.32 16.08 -0.44
N PHE A 35 11.29 16.95 -0.19
CA PHE A 35 11.36 17.74 1.03
C PHE A 35 11.57 19.19 0.68
N GLN A 36 10.81 20.08 1.32
CA GLN A 36 10.88 21.52 1.10
C GLN A 36 10.94 22.29 2.41
N ILE A 37 11.65 23.42 2.41
CA ILE A 37 11.77 24.31 3.58
C ILE A 37 10.66 25.37 3.57
N GLN A 38 10.15 25.71 2.39
CA GLN A 38 9.03 26.62 2.17
C GLN A 38 8.07 25.95 1.20
N ILE A 39 6.78 26.21 1.36
CA ILE A 39 5.75 25.70 0.45
C ILE A 39 5.91 26.42 -0.89
N ASP A 40 6.30 25.67 -1.93
CA ASP A 40 6.33 26.19 -3.28
C ASP A 40 4.90 26.14 -3.88
N PRO A 41 4.29 27.27 -4.27
CA PRO A 41 2.97 27.27 -4.89
C PRO A 41 2.95 26.67 -6.31
N GLU A 42 4.11 26.38 -6.91
CA GLU A 42 4.23 25.69 -8.20
C GLU A 42 4.45 24.18 -8.08
N ASP A 43 4.49 23.62 -6.86
CA ASP A 43 4.64 22.18 -6.70
C ASP A 43 3.37 21.42 -7.12
N ASP A 44 3.54 20.40 -7.95
CA ASP A 44 2.44 19.53 -8.41
C ASP A 44 1.83 18.80 -7.20
N GLU A 45 0.50 18.82 -7.08
CA GLU A 45 -0.24 18.17 -5.97
C GLU A 45 0.00 16.65 -5.88
N ASP A 46 0.52 16.04 -6.94
CA ASP A 46 0.78 14.60 -7.02
C ASP A 46 2.06 14.14 -6.29
N ASP A 47 3.00 15.05 -6.00
CA ASP A 47 4.26 14.70 -5.33
C ASP A 47 4.12 14.79 -3.79
N GLU A 48 4.28 13.64 -3.09
CA GLU A 48 4.31 13.60 -1.63
C GLU A 48 5.50 14.42 -1.08
N THR A 49 5.18 15.60 -0.55
CA THR A 49 6.15 16.60 -0.14
C THR A 49 6.07 16.85 1.36
N TYR A 50 7.19 16.62 2.06
CA TYR A 50 7.31 16.81 3.50
C TYR A 50 8.02 18.14 3.82
N LEU A 51 7.48 18.91 4.76
CA LEU A 51 8.06 20.17 5.19
C LEU A 51 9.20 19.93 6.19
N ILE A 52 10.31 20.65 6.04
CA ILE A 52 11.41 20.63 7.00
C ILE A 52 11.14 21.66 8.10
N GLU A 53 10.87 21.19 9.32
CA GLU A 53 10.65 22.05 10.49
C GLU A 53 11.86 21.99 11.43
N ASN A 54 12.47 23.14 11.75
CA ASN A 54 13.60 23.23 12.69
C ASN A 54 14.76 22.28 12.35
N GLU A 55 15.15 22.19 11.07
CA GLU A 55 16.21 21.29 10.56
C GLU A 55 15.92 19.79 10.74
N ASN A 56 14.72 19.42 11.18
CA ASN A 56 14.28 18.05 11.35
C ASN A 56 13.15 17.71 10.37
N ILE A 57 13.01 16.42 10.06
CA ILE A 57 11.92 15.88 9.26
C ILE A 57 11.26 14.75 10.03
N ASP A 58 9.93 14.71 10.02
CA ASP A 58 9.19 13.59 10.58
C ASP A 58 9.12 12.44 9.56
N ILE A 59 9.97 11.45 9.75
CA ILE A 59 9.99 10.25 8.90
C ILE A 59 8.86 9.27 9.24
N GLN A 60 8.14 9.47 10.35
CA GLN A 60 7.05 8.59 10.75
C GLN A 60 5.88 8.68 9.77
N GLU A 61 5.49 9.90 9.38
CA GLU A 61 4.47 10.10 8.35
C GLU A 61 4.90 9.50 7.01
N MET A 62 6.18 9.66 6.68
CA MET A 62 6.78 9.08 5.47
C MET A 62 6.59 7.55 5.41
N ILE A 63 6.84 6.86 6.53
CA ILE A 63 6.67 5.41 6.62
C ILE A 63 5.18 5.04 6.59
N LEU A 64 4.32 5.80 7.27
CA LEU A 64 2.87 5.56 7.27
C LEU A 64 2.27 5.65 5.87
N ASN A 65 2.65 6.67 5.09
CA ASN A 65 2.16 6.86 3.73
C ASN A 65 2.67 5.75 2.80
N ALA A 66 3.96 5.39 2.91
CA ALA A 66 4.53 4.26 2.18
C ALA A 66 3.76 2.95 2.42
N VAL A 67 3.37 2.69 3.67
CA VAL A 67 2.59 1.50 4.05
C VAL A 67 1.15 1.58 3.53
N ARG A 68 0.53 2.77 3.55
CA ARG A 68 -0.83 2.99 3.05
C ARG A 68 -0.96 2.75 1.55
N LEU A 69 0.04 3.13 0.76
CA LEU A 69 0.05 2.92 -0.69
C LEU A 69 0.06 1.44 -1.09
N GLU A 70 0.59 0.56 -0.25
CA GLU A 70 0.56 -0.90 -0.44
C GLU A 70 -0.61 -1.57 0.28
N GLU A 71 -1.67 -0.83 0.64
CA GLU A 71 -2.89 -1.45 1.15
C GLU A 71 -3.63 -2.20 0.03
N PRO A 72 -4.03 -3.46 0.26
CA PRO A 72 -4.84 -4.19 -0.70
C PRO A 72 -6.24 -3.57 -0.78
N PHE A 73 -6.84 -3.59 -1.98
CA PHE A 73 -8.23 -3.16 -2.19
C PHE A 73 -9.24 -3.93 -1.33
N SER A 74 -8.91 -5.17 -0.96
CA SER A 74 -9.70 -5.99 -0.04
C SER A 74 -8.78 -6.68 0.96
N LYS A 75 -9.06 -6.48 2.24
CA LYS A 75 -8.25 -6.98 3.35
C LYS A 75 -8.78 -8.35 3.76
N LEU A 76 -8.34 -9.37 3.03
CA LEU A 76 -8.76 -10.75 3.26
C LEU A 76 -7.70 -11.52 4.05
N CYS A 77 -8.13 -12.29 5.05
CA CYS A 77 -7.26 -13.26 5.70
C CYS A 77 -6.94 -14.42 4.75
N THR A 78 -5.87 -15.16 5.04
CA THR A 78 -5.39 -16.29 4.22
C THR A 78 -6.44 -17.36 3.93
N ASN A 79 -7.47 -17.52 4.77
CA ASN A 79 -8.59 -18.43 4.49
C ASN A 79 -9.54 -17.83 3.44
N CYS A 80 -9.91 -16.55 3.60
CA CYS A 80 -10.81 -15.87 2.70
C CYS A 80 -10.19 -15.56 1.34
N THR A 81 -8.86 -15.36 1.25
CA THR A 81 -8.14 -15.22 -0.02
C THR A 81 -8.16 -16.52 -0.83
N LYS A 82 -8.15 -17.68 -0.19
CA LYS A 82 -8.23 -18.98 -0.89
C LYS A 82 -9.62 -19.20 -1.50
N ASP A 83 -10.68 -18.90 -0.75
CA ASP A 83 -12.05 -18.99 -1.24
C ASP A 83 -12.28 -18.17 -2.53
N SER A 84 -11.59 -17.03 -2.69
CA SER A 84 -11.73 -16.18 -3.89
C SER A 84 -10.95 -16.68 -5.10
N LEU A 85 -9.89 -17.47 -4.91
CA LEU A 85 -9.08 -17.99 -6.02
C LEU A 85 -9.67 -19.28 -6.60
N ASP A 86 -10.44 -20.03 -5.81
CA ASP A 86 -11.09 -21.27 -6.24
C ASP A 86 -12.34 -21.04 -7.11
N THR A 87 -12.63 -19.79 -7.50
CA THR A 87 -13.81 -19.45 -8.35
C THR A 87 -13.44 -19.14 -9.81
N ASP A 88 -12.16 -19.15 -10.16
CA ASP A 88 -11.65 -18.83 -11.52
C ASP A 88 -11.24 -20.11 -12.31
N GLU A 89 -11.89 -21.25 -12.09
CA GLU A 89 -11.63 -22.51 -12.82
C GLU A 89 -12.82 -23.03 -13.65
N ASP A 90 -13.73 -22.18 -14.14
CA ASP A 90 -14.80 -22.59 -15.08
C ASP A 90 -15.23 -21.46 -16.02
N ASP A 91 -14.31 -20.89 -16.80
CA ASP A 91 -14.66 -20.23 -18.08
C ASP A 91 -13.93 -20.97 -19.21
N GLU A 92 -14.38 -22.21 -19.47
CA GLU A 92 -14.13 -22.88 -20.75
C GLU A 92 -14.88 -22.12 -21.84
N ASP A 93 -14.14 -21.33 -22.63
CA ASP A 93 -14.62 -20.67 -23.85
C ASP A 93 -15.25 -21.68 -24.83
N GLU A 94 -16.55 -21.93 -24.74
CA GLU A 94 -17.33 -22.60 -25.79
C GLU A 94 -17.61 -21.60 -26.93
N TYR A 95 -16.64 -21.45 -27.84
CA TYR A 95 -16.87 -20.80 -29.13
C TYR A 95 -17.81 -21.67 -29.99
N GLU A 96 -19.13 -21.45 -29.90
CA GLU A 96 -20.09 -21.98 -30.88
C GLU A 96 -19.86 -21.29 -32.22
N SER A 97 -19.21 -21.99 -33.15
CA SER A 97 -19.17 -21.61 -34.56
C SER A 97 -20.55 -21.86 -35.20
N PHE A 98 -21.26 -20.79 -35.55
CA PHE A 98 -22.39 -20.81 -36.49
C PHE A 98 -21.96 -20.40 -37.90
#